data_AF-A0A8J5N5U4-F1
#
_entry.id   AF-A0A8J5N5U4-F1
#
_cell.length_a   1.000
_cell.length_b   1.000
_cell.length_c   1.000
_cell.angle_alpha   90.00
_cell.angle_beta   90.00
_cell.angle_gamma   90.00
#
_symmetry.space_group_name_H-M   'P 1'
#
loop_
_entity.id
_entity.type
_entity.pdbx_description
1 polymer ?
#
loop_
_entity_poly.entity_id
_entity_poly.type
_entity_poly.pdbx_seq_one_letter_code
_entity_poly.pdbx_strand_id
1 'polypeptide(L)'
;MFNQRIKRERREAAISASLVMRLKEAVQSVLQPGGTGCSSYTGQNSFTGSLGPILGHSDNTNALCNVLEAIFIHGLRDSLGERMSSLLGSDPDRMPVPNFWPVILIISHRDLIEQVSELSFISSEVGRSRAWVRVTVNQGQICSYLSVLLHDTRTLKDYYR
;
A
#
# COMPACT_ATOMS: atom_id res chain seq x y z
N MET A 1 22.41 -23.49 -11.74
CA MET A 1 21.79 -22.15 -11.76
C MET A 1 20.39 -22.10 -12.39
N PHE A 2 20.15 -22.72 -13.57
CA PHE A 2 18.85 -22.67 -14.26
C PHE A 2 17.64 -23.15 -13.42
N ASN A 3 17.76 -24.30 -12.74
CA ASN A 3 16.68 -24.84 -11.89
C ASN A 3 16.34 -23.95 -10.68
N GLN A 4 17.30 -23.17 -10.17
CA GLN A 4 17.05 -22.24 -9.06
C GLN A 4 16.26 -21.02 -9.52
N ARG A 5 16.52 -20.52 -10.73
CA ARG A 5 15.79 -19.42 -11.35
C ARG A 5 14.32 -19.79 -11.59
N ILE A 6 14.06 -20.94 -12.22
CA ILE A 6 12.70 -21.46 -12.43
C ILE A 6 11.96 -21.61 -11.08
N LYS A 7 12.64 -22.16 -10.05
CA LYS A 7 12.04 -22.33 -8.72
C LYS A 7 11.75 -20.98 -8.03
N ARG A 8 12.53 -19.94 -8.30
CA ARG A 8 12.29 -18.59 -7.79
C ARG A 8 11.12 -17.92 -8.51
N GLU A 9 11.11 -17.95 -9.84
CA GLU A 9 10.03 -17.40 -10.66
C GLU A 9 8.67 -18.03 -10.29
N ARG A 10 8.61 -19.35 -10.10
CA ARG A 10 7.40 -20.03 -9.63
C ARG A 10 6.93 -19.59 -8.24
N ARG A 11 7.87 -19.29 -7.34
CA ARG A 11 7.55 -18.79 -5.99
C ARG A 11 7.05 -17.36 -6.03
N GLU A 12 7.69 -16.50 -6.80
CA GLU A 12 7.24 -15.11 -7.01
C GLU A 12 5.85 -15.09 -7.66
N ALA A 13 5.62 -15.90 -8.70
CA ALA A 13 4.31 -16.04 -9.31
C ALA A 13 3.23 -16.52 -8.32
N ALA A 14 3.56 -17.46 -7.42
CA ALA A 14 2.63 -17.93 -6.40
C ALA A 14 2.30 -16.85 -5.36
N ILE A 15 3.28 -16.03 -4.96
CA ILE A 15 3.05 -14.92 -4.03
C ILE A 15 2.19 -13.85 -4.70
N SER A 16 2.50 -13.44 -5.93
CA SER A 16 1.69 -12.51 -6.72
C SER A 16 0.25 -12.99 -6.87
N ALA A 17 0.04 -14.26 -7.20
CA ALA A 17 -1.30 -14.84 -7.30
C ALA A 17 -2.05 -14.78 -5.96
N SER A 18 -1.38 -15.08 -4.84
CA SER A 18 -1.96 -15.00 -3.50
C SER A 18 -2.32 -13.55 -3.12
N LEU A 19 -1.48 -12.58 -3.46
CA LEU A 19 -1.76 -11.17 -3.18
C LEU A 19 -2.95 -10.66 -4.00
N VAL A 20 -3.04 -11.02 -5.28
CA VAL A 20 -4.19 -10.68 -6.13
C VAL A 20 -5.48 -11.31 -5.62
N MET A 21 -5.42 -12.58 -5.19
CA MET A 21 -6.56 -13.27 -4.58
C MET A 21 -7.05 -12.54 -3.32
N ARG A 22 -6.13 -12.22 -2.40
CA ARG A 22 -6.45 -11.46 -1.18
C ARG A 22 -6.97 -10.06 -1.46
N LEU A 23 -6.45 -9.39 -2.49
CA LEU A 23 -6.94 -8.07 -2.89
C LEU A 23 -8.39 -8.15 -3.34
N LYS A 24 -8.70 -9.14 -4.19
CA LYS A 24 -10.07 -9.38 -4.65
C LYS A 24 -11.01 -9.64 -3.48
N GLU A 25 -10.61 -10.49 -2.55
CA GLU A 25 -11.39 -10.78 -1.33
C GLU A 25 -11.61 -9.52 -0.50
N ALA A 26 -10.55 -8.76 -0.21
CA ALA A 26 -10.64 -7.53 0.59
C ALA A 26 -11.55 -6.48 -0.06
N VAL A 27 -11.45 -6.28 -1.38
CA VAL A 27 -12.34 -5.39 -2.14
C VAL A 27 -13.78 -5.88 -2.06
N GLN A 28 -14.03 -7.18 -2.25
CA GLN A 28 -15.37 -7.74 -2.15
C GLN A 28 -15.96 -7.55 -0.75
N SER A 29 -15.20 -7.80 0.31
CA SER A 29 -15.62 -7.60 1.70
C SER A 29 -15.97 -6.16 2.02
N VAL A 30 -15.26 -5.20 1.42
CA VAL A 30 -15.54 -3.76 1.57
C VAL A 30 -16.82 -3.33 0.82
N LEU A 31 -17.11 -3.98 -0.30
CA LEU A 31 -18.25 -3.63 -1.16
C LEU A 31 -19.57 -4.33 -0.78
N GLN A 32 -19.57 -5.24 0.20
CA GLN A 32 -20.80 -5.94 0.57
C GLN A 32 -21.83 -4.96 1.17
N PRO A 33 -23.05 -4.88 0.61
CA PRO A 33 -24.14 -4.12 1.21
C PRO A 33 -24.68 -4.88 2.42
N GLY A 34 -24.11 -4.64 3.60
CA GLY A 34 -24.69 -5.00 4.89
C GLY A 34 -23.88 -5.97 5.76
N GLY A 35 -23.39 -5.45 6.88
CA GLY A 35 -23.45 -6.09 8.20
C GLY A 35 -22.47 -7.20 8.55
N THR A 36 -21.37 -6.84 9.23
CA THR A 36 -20.96 -7.46 10.51
C THR A 36 -20.20 -6.39 11.34
N GLY A 37 -20.54 -6.29 12.64
CA GLY A 37 -20.27 -5.15 13.53
C GLY A 37 -18.79 -4.80 13.75
N CYS A 38 -18.47 -3.56 14.14
CA CYS A 38 -18.61 -3.12 15.53
C CYS A 38 -19.28 -1.73 15.65
N SER A 39 -20.31 -1.64 16.50
CA SER A 39 -20.82 -0.38 17.04
C SER A 39 -19.86 0.15 18.11
N SER A 40 -19.10 1.16 17.75
CA SER A 40 -18.51 2.19 18.62
C SER A 40 -17.80 3.10 17.63
N TYR A 41 -18.30 4.29 17.28
CA TYR A 41 -18.52 5.45 18.13
C TYR A 41 -19.76 6.21 17.65
N THR A 42 -20.68 6.52 18.56
CA THR A 42 -21.75 7.49 18.35
C THR A 42 -21.15 8.88 18.17
N GLY A 43 -21.33 9.50 17.00
CA GLY A 43 -20.86 10.85 16.69
C GLY A 43 -21.12 11.29 15.25
N GLN A 44 -22.40 11.59 14.95
CA GLN A 44 -22.94 12.50 13.92
C GLN A 44 -22.14 12.77 12.64
N ASN A 45 -22.68 12.42 11.46
CA ASN A 45 -23.57 13.32 10.72
C ASN A 45 -24.10 12.60 9.46
N SER A 46 -25.41 12.40 9.42
CA SER A 46 -26.11 12.00 8.21
C SER A 46 -26.23 13.20 7.29
N PHE A 47 -25.48 13.21 6.19
CA PHE A 47 -25.84 13.98 4.99
C PHE A 47 -25.89 13.03 3.80
N THR A 48 -27.10 12.89 3.29
CA THR A 48 -27.49 12.07 2.14
C THR A 48 -27.08 12.75 0.85
N GLY A 49 -26.39 12.01 -0.03
CA GLY A 49 -26.14 12.43 -1.41
C GLY A 49 -25.16 11.53 -2.14
N SER A 50 -25.65 10.41 -2.69
CA SER A 50 -25.02 9.63 -3.78
C SER A 50 -23.48 9.52 -3.79
N LEU A 51 -22.87 9.11 -2.69
CA LEU A 51 -21.46 8.73 -2.64
C LEU A 51 -21.39 7.30 -2.10
N GLY A 52 -20.53 6.47 -2.68
CA GLY A 52 -20.41 5.04 -2.40
C GLY A 52 -20.14 4.72 -0.92
N PRO A 53 -19.90 3.44 -0.58
CA PRO A 53 -19.63 3.02 0.79
C PRO A 53 -18.58 3.94 1.42
N ILE A 54 -18.94 4.67 2.48
CA ILE A 54 -17.97 5.48 3.23
C ILE A 54 -16.98 4.49 3.83
N LEU A 55 -15.78 4.45 3.26
CA LEU A 55 -14.69 3.60 3.74
C LEU A 55 -14.16 4.20 5.04
N GLY A 56 -14.90 3.97 6.11
CA GLY A 56 -14.53 4.37 7.47
C GLY A 56 -13.39 3.51 8.02
N HIS A 57 -13.16 3.62 9.33
CA HIS A 57 -12.18 2.84 10.07
C HIS A 57 -12.70 1.40 10.34
N SER A 58 -13.10 0.67 9.30
CA SER A 58 -13.57 -0.71 9.43
C SER A 58 -12.42 -1.72 9.31
N ASP A 59 -12.56 -2.90 9.92
CA ASP A 59 -11.58 -3.99 9.78
C ASP A 59 -11.41 -4.43 8.32
N ASN A 60 -12.47 -4.35 7.51
CA ASN A 60 -12.42 -4.66 6.08
C ASN A 60 -11.57 -3.62 5.33
N THR A 61 -11.72 -2.33 5.65
CA THR A 61 -10.88 -1.27 5.08
C THR A 61 -9.43 -1.41 5.53
N ASN A 62 -9.19 -1.81 6.79
CA ASN A 62 -7.86 -2.13 7.28
C ASN A 62 -7.22 -3.28 6.52
N ALA A 63 -7.97 -4.37 6.28
CA ALA A 63 -7.51 -5.50 5.50
C ALA A 63 -7.15 -5.08 4.07
N LEU A 64 -7.97 -4.24 3.43
CA LEU A 64 -7.68 -3.70 2.11
C LEU A 64 -6.38 -2.88 2.10
N CYS A 65 -6.20 -1.96 3.06
CA CYS A 65 -4.96 -1.19 3.19
C CYS A 65 -3.74 -2.09 3.39
N ASN A 66 -3.84 -3.13 4.22
CA ASN A 66 -2.74 -4.06 4.48
C ASN A 66 -2.36 -4.87 3.23
N VAL A 67 -3.34 -5.31 2.44
CA VAL A 67 -3.07 -6.02 1.19
C VAL A 67 -2.43 -5.10 0.16
N LEU A 68 -2.87 -3.84 0.06
CA LEU A 68 -2.26 -2.84 -0.81
C LEU A 68 -0.80 -2.56 -0.39
N GLU A 69 -0.54 -2.36 0.89
CA GLU A 69 0.83 -2.22 1.44
C GLU A 69 1.69 -3.42 1.04
N ALA A 70 1.18 -4.65 1.20
CA ALA A 70 1.90 -5.86 0.82
C ALA A 70 2.21 -5.91 -0.69
N ILE A 71 1.30 -5.45 -1.55
CA ILE A 71 1.53 -5.36 -3.00
C ILE A 71 2.65 -4.38 -3.32
N PHE A 72 2.62 -3.18 -2.72
CA PHE A 72 3.66 -2.16 -2.92
C PHE A 72 5.03 -2.61 -2.44
N ILE A 73 5.09 -3.45 -1.40
CA ILE A 73 6.34 -3.99 -0.84
C ILE A 73 6.86 -5.18 -1.64
N HIS A 74 5.99 -6.06 -2.15
CA HIS A 74 6.35 -7.37 -2.68
C HIS A 74 7.42 -7.33 -3.79
N GLY A 75 7.35 -6.33 -4.66
CA GLY A 75 8.29 -6.18 -5.78
C GLY A 75 9.36 -5.12 -5.57
N LEU A 76 9.37 -4.43 -4.42
CA LEU A 76 10.25 -3.30 -4.19
C LEU A 76 11.71 -3.77 -4.17
N ARG A 77 12.58 -3.07 -4.91
CA ARG A 77 14.03 -3.24 -4.81
C ARG A 77 14.48 -2.64 -3.49
N ASP A 78 15.40 -3.33 -2.83
CA ASP A 78 16.05 -2.78 -1.64
C ASP A 78 16.65 -1.43 -2.01
N SER A 79 16.19 -0.40 -1.30
CA SER A 79 16.63 0.97 -1.51
C SER A 79 18.14 1.05 -1.28
N LEU A 80 18.83 1.95 -1.99
CA LEU A 80 20.28 2.14 -1.82
C LEU A 80 20.65 2.40 -0.34
N GLY A 81 19.75 3.03 0.43
CA GLY A 81 19.88 3.24 1.87
C GLY A 81 19.87 1.96 2.71
N GLU A 82 19.04 0.97 2.37
CA GLU A 82 19.04 -0.35 3.03
C GLU A 82 20.32 -1.14 2.71
N ARG A 83 20.81 -1.02 1.47
CA ARG A 83 22.09 -1.60 1.06
C ARG A 83 23.28 -0.93 1.76
N MET A 84 23.26 0.39 1.91
CA MET A 84 24.31 1.11 2.64
C MET A 84 24.25 0.87 4.15
N SER A 85 23.06 0.78 4.75
CA SER A 85 22.91 0.48 6.18
C SER A 85 23.44 -0.92 6.52
N SER A 86 23.13 -1.91 5.67
CA SER A 86 23.68 -3.27 5.79
C SER A 86 25.20 -3.35 5.54
N LEU A 87 25.78 -2.42 4.77
CA LEU A 87 27.24 -2.32 4.55
C LEU A 87 27.98 -1.50 5.63
N LEU A 88 27.32 -0.52 6.25
CA LEU A 88 27.89 0.37 7.28
C LEU A 88 27.83 -0.23 8.70
N GLY A 89 27.41 -1.49 8.83
CA GLY A 89 27.44 -2.21 10.11
C GLY A 89 26.36 -1.78 11.10
N SER A 90 25.23 -1.23 10.64
CA SER A 90 24.07 -1.10 11.52
C SER A 90 23.58 -2.49 11.91
N ASP A 91 23.39 -2.69 13.21
CA ASP A 91 22.88 -3.89 13.90
C ASP A 91 22.43 -5.03 12.95
N PRO A 92 23.15 -6.17 12.89
CA PRO A 92 22.81 -7.27 11.98
C PRO A 92 21.43 -7.89 12.25
N ASP A 93 20.80 -7.58 13.39
CA ASP A 93 19.43 -7.98 13.72
C ASP A 93 18.36 -6.96 13.26
N ARG A 94 18.75 -5.79 12.76
CA ARG A 94 17.79 -4.79 12.28
C ARG A 94 17.22 -5.20 10.93
N MET A 95 16.05 -5.83 10.96
CA MET A 95 15.31 -6.21 9.76
C MET A 95 15.04 -4.96 8.90
N PRO A 96 15.38 -4.97 7.59
CA PRO A 96 15.07 -3.86 6.70
C PRO A 96 13.56 -3.62 6.69
N VAL A 97 13.15 -2.36 6.86
CA VAL A 97 11.75 -1.98 6.86
C VAL A 97 11.42 -1.46 5.46
N PRO A 98 10.69 -2.25 4.65
CA PRO A 98 10.42 -1.87 3.28
C PRO A 98 9.61 -0.58 3.22
N ASN A 99 9.99 0.32 2.33
CA ASN A 99 9.44 1.67 2.26
C ASN A 99 9.20 2.08 0.81
N PHE A 100 7.92 2.22 0.44
CA PHE A 100 7.51 2.61 -0.90
C PHE A 100 7.16 4.11 -1.01
N TRP A 101 7.47 4.93 0.00
CA TRP A 101 7.29 6.38 -0.05
C TRP A 101 7.98 7.03 -1.27
N PRO A 102 9.21 6.65 -1.66
CA PRO A 102 9.83 7.22 -2.87
C PRO A 102 9.02 7.01 -4.14
N VAL A 103 8.33 5.87 -4.26
CA VAL A 103 7.43 5.58 -5.38
C VAL A 103 6.21 6.49 -5.33
N ILE A 104 5.63 6.68 -4.14
CA ILE A 104 4.49 7.58 -3.91
C ILE A 104 4.82 9.01 -4.35
N LEU A 105 6.03 9.50 -4.02
CA LEU A 105 6.47 10.85 -4.40
C LEU A 105 6.51 11.09 -5.91
N ILE A 106 6.65 10.03 -6.71
CA ILE A 106 6.68 10.11 -8.17
C ILE A 106 5.27 10.11 -8.76
N ILE A 107 4.40 9.24 -8.24
CA ILE A 107 3.08 8.99 -8.85
C ILE A 107 1.98 9.90 -8.32
N SER A 108 2.20 10.52 -7.16
CA SER A 108 1.15 11.28 -6.47
C SER A 108 1.19 12.76 -6.84
N HIS A 109 0.01 13.38 -6.80
CA HIS A 109 -0.08 14.83 -6.88
C HIS A 109 0.54 15.49 -5.65
N ARG A 110 1.12 16.68 -5.87
CA ARG A 110 1.79 17.46 -4.84
C ARG A 110 0.88 17.74 -3.64
N ASP A 111 -0.36 18.11 -3.88
CA ASP A 111 -1.34 18.44 -2.83
C ASP A 111 -1.56 17.25 -1.87
N LEU A 112 -1.61 16.03 -2.42
CA LEU A 112 -1.79 14.82 -1.62
C LEU A 112 -0.52 14.47 -0.83
N ILE A 113 0.66 14.71 -1.41
CA ILE A 113 1.94 14.53 -0.72
C ILE A 113 2.05 15.53 0.44
N GLU A 114 1.68 16.79 0.21
CA GLU A 114 1.67 17.85 1.24
C GLU A 114 0.68 17.49 2.36
N GLN A 115 -0.55 17.11 2.02
CA GLN A 115 -1.57 16.67 2.98
C GLN A 115 -1.05 15.54 3.90
N VAL A 116 -0.38 14.53 3.33
CA VAL A 116 0.16 13.42 4.11
C VAL A 116 1.39 13.85 4.93
N SER A 117 2.20 14.77 4.41
CA SER A 117 3.42 15.24 5.05
C SER A 117 3.16 16.20 6.22
N GLU A 118 2.03 16.92 6.20
CA GLU A 118 1.58 17.82 7.26
C GLU A 118 1.05 17.09 8.50
N LEU A 119 0.82 15.78 8.43
CA LEU A 119 0.36 14.96 9.56
C LEU A 119 1.42 14.94 10.67
N SER A 120 1.21 15.76 11.71
CA SER A 120 2.21 16.03 12.76
C SER A 120 2.64 14.80 13.56
N PHE A 121 1.78 13.78 13.62
CA PHE A 121 2.05 12.53 14.34
C PHE A 121 2.73 11.45 13.48
N ILE A 122 2.93 11.70 12.19
CA ILE A 122 3.52 10.74 11.24
C ILE A 122 4.88 11.25 10.78
N SER A 123 5.92 10.82 11.50
CA SER A 123 7.30 11.25 11.26
C SER A 123 8.10 10.30 10.36
N SER A 124 7.65 9.07 10.16
CA SER A 124 8.35 8.07 9.34
C SER A 124 7.80 7.99 7.92
N GLU A 125 8.67 7.72 6.94
CA GLU A 125 8.26 7.49 5.55
C GLU A 125 7.35 6.26 5.39
N VAL A 126 7.57 5.23 6.20
CA VAL A 126 6.67 4.06 6.27
C VAL A 126 5.29 4.48 6.77
N GLY A 127 5.23 5.31 7.81
CA GLY A 127 3.99 5.89 8.30
C GLY A 127 3.28 6.74 7.25
N ARG A 128 4.02 7.58 6.51
CA ARG A 128 3.49 8.38 5.41
C ARG A 128 2.95 7.52 4.28
N SER A 129 3.64 6.43 3.95
CA SER A 129 3.18 5.46 2.95
C SER A 129 1.84 4.83 3.35
N ARG A 130 1.70 4.41 4.62
CA ARG A 130 0.45 3.87 5.16
C ARG A 130 -0.68 4.91 5.18
N ALA A 131 -0.36 6.13 5.57
CA ALA A 131 -1.32 7.24 5.58
C ALA A 131 -1.82 7.53 4.16
N TRP A 132 -0.92 7.57 3.18
CA TRP A 132 -1.28 7.77 1.78
C TRP A 132 -2.20 6.66 1.23
N VAL A 133 -1.91 5.39 1.53
CA VAL A 133 -2.80 4.28 1.14
C VAL A 133 -4.20 4.49 1.74
N ARG A 134 -4.29 4.89 3.00
CA ARG A 134 -5.58 5.16 3.64
C ARG A 134 -6.33 6.30 2.96
N VAL A 135 -5.66 7.43 2.74
CA VAL A 135 -6.27 8.62 2.15
C VAL A 135 -6.78 8.31 0.74
N THR A 136 -5.96 7.67 -0.09
CA THR A 136 -6.33 7.34 -1.48
C THR A 136 -7.42 6.30 -1.59
N VAL A 137 -7.47 5.32 -0.68
CA VAL A 137 -8.58 4.37 -0.58
C VAL A 137 -9.86 5.11 -0.20
N ASN A 138 -9.83 5.95 0.84
CA ASN A 138 -11.00 6.70 1.31
C ASN A 138 -11.54 7.69 0.27
N GLN A 139 -10.66 8.30 -0.52
CA GLN A 139 -11.01 9.20 -1.62
C GLN A 139 -11.39 8.46 -2.92
N GLY A 140 -11.28 7.14 -2.96
CA GLY A 140 -11.57 6.34 -4.16
C GLY A 140 -10.56 6.51 -5.31
N GLN A 141 -9.36 7.02 -5.01
CA GLN A 141 -8.35 7.35 -6.01
C GLN A 141 -7.29 6.25 -6.23
N ILE A 142 -7.26 5.21 -5.38
CA ILE A 142 -6.21 4.17 -5.43
C ILE A 142 -6.08 3.52 -6.82
N CYS A 143 -7.18 3.24 -7.50
CA CYS A 143 -7.18 2.65 -8.84
C CYS A 143 -6.53 3.57 -9.89
N SER A 144 -6.69 4.88 -9.76
CA SER A 144 -6.08 5.86 -10.66
C SER A 144 -4.56 5.85 -10.53
N TYR A 145 -4.04 5.86 -9.31
CA TYR A 145 -2.60 5.76 -9.05
C TYR A 145 -2.01 4.42 -9.49
N LEU A 146 -2.72 3.30 -9.27
CA LEU A 146 -2.32 2.00 -9.80
C LEU A 146 -2.29 1.99 -11.34
N SER A 147 -3.22 2.68 -12.01
CA SER A 147 -3.20 2.81 -13.46
C SER A 147 -1.97 3.59 -13.94
N VAL A 148 -1.60 4.68 -13.27
CA VAL A 148 -0.38 5.46 -13.56
C VAL A 148 0.86 4.56 -13.46
N LEU A 149 0.97 3.77 -12.39
CA LEU A 149 2.04 2.80 -12.20
C LEU A 149 2.11 1.80 -13.35
N LEU A 150 0.97 1.22 -13.75
CA LEU A 150 0.92 0.23 -14.84
C LEU A 150 1.27 0.84 -16.21
N HIS A 151 1.07 2.13 -16.42
CA HIS A 151 1.43 2.81 -17.67
C HIS A 151 2.91 3.24 -17.70
N ASP A 152 3.44 3.77 -16.60
CA ASP A 152 4.85 4.20 -16.51
C ASP A 152 5.78 3.09 -16.00
N THR A 153 5.82 2.00 -16.77
CA THR A 153 6.69 0.85 -16.47
C THR A 153 8.19 1.17 -16.59
N ARG A 154 8.58 2.29 -17.20
CA ARG A 154 10.00 2.67 -17.33
C ARG A 154 10.53 3.17 -16.00
N THR A 155 9.84 4.14 -15.41
CA THR A 155 10.20 4.67 -14.09
C THR A 155 10.09 3.60 -13.01
N LEU A 156 9.14 2.67 -13.13
CA LEU A 156 9.02 1.58 -12.16
C LEU A 156 10.15 0.57 -12.16
N LYS A 157 10.88 0.39 -13.27
CA LYS A 157 12.01 -0.55 -13.31
C LYS A 157 13.15 -0.18 -12.35
N ASP A 158 13.22 1.10 -11.97
CA ASP A 158 14.23 1.58 -11.02
C ASP A 158 13.85 1.20 -9.58
N TYR A 159 12.55 1.07 -9.30
CA TYR A 159 12.01 0.78 -7.96
C TYR A 159 11.59 -0.67 -7.77
N TYR A 160 11.18 -1.37 -8.83
CA TYR A 160 10.60 -2.72 -8.77
C TYR A 160 11.44 -3.75 -9.53
N ARG A 161 11.39 -5.01 -9.07
CA ARG A 161 12.10 -6.15 -9.68
C ARG A 161 11.35 -6.76 -10.86
#